data_AF-A0A968XQW4-F1
#
_entry.id   AF-A0A968XQW4-F1
#
_cell.length_a   1.000
_cell.length_b   1.000
_cell.length_c   1.000
_cell.angle_alpha   90.00
_cell.angle_beta   90.00
_cell.angle_gamma   90.00
#
_symmetry.space_group_name_H-M   'P 1'
#
loop_
_entity.id
_entity.type
_entity.pdbx_description
1 polymer ?
#
loop_
_entity_poly.entity_id
_entity_poly.type
_entity_poly.pdbx_seq_one_letter_code
_entity_poly.pdbx_strand_id
1 'polypeptide(L)'
;MSSDAYATATALTALHQAGGVATSDAAYRRGLQWLLAAQKPDGSWHVATRSTPIQTYYESGYPHGEDQFISITAAGWATMALAEALPRATHAETNPRPHSRRKETGG
;
A
#
# COMPACT_ATOMS: atom_id res chain seq x y z
N MET A 1 0.87 -6.68 -24.27
CA MET A 1 1.03 -6.96 -22.82
C MET A 1 -0.17 -6.36 -22.10
N SER A 2 -0.83 -7.13 -21.23
CA SER A 2 -1.90 -6.61 -20.38
C SER A 2 -1.30 -5.92 -19.15
N SER A 3 -1.98 -4.89 -18.63
CA SER A 3 -1.62 -4.24 -17.36
C SER A 3 -1.68 -5.24 -16.20
N ASP A 4 -0.80 -5.08 -15.21
CA ASP A 4 -0.82 -5.83 -13.96
C ASP A 4 -0.64 -4.88 -12.75
N ALA A 5 -1.03 -5.38 -11.56
CA ALA A 5 -1.05 -4.58 -10.34
C ALA A 5 0.36 -4.24 -9.83
N TYR A 6 1.33 -5.14 -10.03
CA TYR A 6 2.72 -4.89 -9.65
C TYR A 6 3.29 -3.68 -10.40
N ALA A 7 3.23 -3.70 -11.74
CA ALA A 7 3.77 -2.61 -12.56
C ALA A 7 2.99 -1.30 -12.35
N THR A 8 1.66 -1.38 -12.29
CA THR A 8 0.80 -0.21 -12.14
C THR A 8 1.04 0.49 -10.80
N ALA A 9 0.99 -0.26 -9.68
CA ALA A 9 1.17 0.31 -8.36
C ALA A 9 2.59 0.84 -8.14
N THR A 10 3.61 0.10 -8.60
CA THR A 10 5.02 0.56 -8.52
C THR A 10 5.21 1.87 -9.29
N ALA A 11 4.65 1.98 -10.50
CA ALA A 11 4.73 3.20 -11.30
C ALA A 11 4.02 4.38 -10.62
N LEU A 12 2.83 4.17 -10.06
CA LEU A 12 2.11 5.21 -9.32
C LEU A 12 2.93 5.72 -8.14
N THR A 13 3.42 4.82 -7.27
CA THR A 13 4.22 5.21 -6.11
C THR A 13 5.51 5.93 -6.52
N ALA A 14 6.21 5.45 -7.56
CA ALA A 14 7.42 6.13 -8.05
C ALA A 14 7.13 7.52 -8.62
N LEU A 15 6.08 7.66 -9.43
CA LEU A 15 5.67 8.95 -10.00
C LEU A 15 5.25 9.94 -8.91
N HIS A 16 4.59 9.48 -7.85
CA HIS A 16 4.21 10.32 -6.73
C HIS A 16 5.42 10.72 -5.88
N GLN A 17 6.15 9.75 -5.35
CA GLN A 17 7.20 10.01 -4.35
C GLN A 17 8.47 10.62 -4.96
N ALA A 18 8.91 10.13 -6.12
CA ALA A 18 10.11 10.64 -6.77
C ALA A 18 9.79 11.71 -7.83
N GLY A 19 8.67 11.54 -8.55
CA GLY A 19 8.27 12.43 -9.63
C GLY A 19 7.44 13.65 -9.20
N GLY A 20 6.95 13.69 -7.95
CA GLY A 20 6.13 14.78 -7.44
C GLY A 20 4.74 14.87 -8.07
N VAL A 21 4.28 13.83 -8.77
CA VAL A 21 2.93 13.79 -9.34
C VAL A 21 1.91 13.78 -8.20
N ALA A 22 1.00 14.73 -8.18
CA ALA A 22 -0.04 14.79 -7.15
C ALA A 22 -1.01 13.60 -7.28
N THR A 23 -1.48 13.05 -6.16
CA THR A 23 -2.47 11.96 -6.17
C THR A 23 -3.83 12.37 -6.75
N SER A 24 -4.09 13.68 -6.84
CA SER A 24 -5.25 14.27 -7.51
C SER A 24 -5.11 14.36 -9.03
N ASP A 25 -3.91 14.13 -9.59
CA ASP A 25 -3.66 14.14 -11.02
C ASP A 25 -4.52 13.09 -11.74
N ALA A 26 -5.03 13.44 -12.92
CA ALA A 26 -5.92 12.58 -13.69
C ALA A 26 -5.27 11.24 -14.07
N ALA A 27 -3.97 11.22 -14.35
CA ALA A 27 -3.23 10.00 -14.65
C ALA A 27 -3.09 9.10 -13.41
N TYR A 28 -2.78 9.70 -12.26
CA TYR A 28 -2.68 8.96 -10.99
C TYR A 28 -4.03 8.34 -10.61
N ARG A 29 -5.11 9.13 -10.65
CA ARG A 29 -6.48 8.68 -10.33
C ARG A 29 -6.97 7.55 -11.24
N ARG A 30 -6.64 7.60 -12.53
CA ARG A 30 -6.92 6.49 -13.46
C ARG A 30 -6.22 5.20 -13.05
N GLY A 31 -4.97 5.29 -12.61
CA GLY A 31 -4.24 4.15 -12.08
C GLY A 31 -4.88 3.57 -10.82
N LEU A 32 -5.30 4.43 -9.88
CA LEU A 32 -6.04 3.97 -8.68
C LEU A 32 -7.35 3.27 -9.02
N GLN A 33 -8.12 3.83 -9.96
CA GLN A 33 -9.36 3.21 -10.42
C GLN A 33 -9.12 1.84 -11.03
N TRP A 34 -8.04 1.70 -11.82
CA TRP A 34 -7.65 0.41 -12.35
C TRP A 34 -7.26 -0.57 -11.24
N LEU A 35 -6.49 -0.14 -10.24
CA LEU A 35 -6.12 -1.00 -9.10
C LEU A 35 -7.34 -1.47 -8.33
N LEU A 36 -8.29 -0.57 -8.02
CA LEU A 36 -9.54 -0.93 -7.35
C LEU A 36 -10.38 -1.91 -8.17
N ALA A 37 -10.47 -1.71 -9.49
CA ALA A 37 -11.20 -2.63 -10.37
C ALA A 37 -10.51 -4.00 -10.52
N ALA A 38 -9.18 -4.05 -10.38
CA ALA A 38 -8.40 -5.27 -10.47
C ALA A 38 -8.34 -6.06 -9.15
N GLN A 39 -8.78 -5.47 -8.03
CA GLN A 39 -8.80 -6.14 -6.73
C GLN A 39 -9.78 -7.32 -6.74
N LYS A 40 -9.36 -8.46 -6.19
CA LYS A 40 -10.20 -9.65 -6.04
C LYS A 40 -11.15 -9.50 -4.84
N PRO A 41 -12.26 -10.28 -4.77
CA PRO A 41 -13.19 -10.22 -3.65
C PRO A 41 -12.58 -10.52 -2.27
N ASP A 42 -11.51 -11.30 -2.23
CA ASP A 42 -10.74 -11.61 -1.01
C ASP A 42 -9.75 -10.49 -0.61
N GLY A 43 -9.72 -9.40 -1.38
CA GLY A 43 -8.83 -8.25 -1.17
C GLY A 43 -7.46 -8.38 -1.85
N SER A 44 -7.13 -9.53 -2.46
CA SER A 44 -5.84 -9.75 -3.11
C SER A 44 -5.75 -9.13 -4.51
N TRP A 45 -4.53 -9.03 -5.04
CA TRP A 45 -4.28 -8.77 -6.46
C TRP A 45 -3.49 -9.92 -7.05
N HIS A 46 -4.01 -10.53 -8.12
CA HIS A 46 -3.31 -11.60 -8.82
C HIS A 46 -2.41 -11.04 -9.91
N VAL A 47 -1.14 -11.43 -9.90
CA VAL A 47 -0.19 -11.17 -10.98
C VAL A 47 0.44 -12.48 -11.40
N ALA A 48 0.30 -12.85 -12.66
CA ALA A 48 0.96 -14.06 -13.18
C ALA A 48 2.48 -13.89 -13.22
N THR A 49 3.21 -14.86 -12.67
CA THR A 49 4.67 -14.90 -12.76
C THR A 49 5.10 -15.05 -14.21
N ARG A 50 6.20 -14.36 -14.56
CA ARG A 50 6.81 -14.42 -15.91
C ARG A 50 8.29 -14.83 -15.82
N SER A 51 8.74 -15.22 -14.64
CA SER A 51 10.13 -15.53 -14.34
C SER A 51 10.26 -17.03 -14.07
N THR A 52 11.36 -17.63 -14.52
CA THR A 52 11.71 -18.99 -14.11
C THR A 52 12.04 -19.00 -12.62
N PRO A 53 11.37 -19.83 -11.81
CA PRO A 53 11.59 -19.86 -10.37
C PRO A 53 13.02 -20.31 -10.06
N ILE A 54 13.72 -19.52 -9.25
CA ILE A 54 15.06 -19.86 -8.74
C ILE A 54 15.00 -20.70 -7.46
N GLN A 55 13.83 -20.75 -6.82
CA GLN A 55 13.56 -21.48 -5.58
C GLN A 55 12.47 -22.51 -5.84
N THR A 56 12.59 -23.68 -5.21
CA THR A 56 11.51 -24.67 -5.17
C THR A 56 10.24 -24.05 -4.59
N TYR A 57 9.09 -24.39 -5.17
CA TYR A 57 7.79 -23.96 -4.68
C TYR A 57 7.65 -24.16 -3.17
N TYR A 58 7.14 -23.13 -2.50
CA TYR A 58 6.81 -23.14 -1.09
C TYR A 58 5.49 -22.41 -0.88
N GLU A 59 4.55 -23.07 -0.20
CA GLU A 59 3.22 -22.53 0.08
C GLU A 59 3.27 -21.50 1.21
N SER A 60 2.94 -20.25 0.91
CA SER A 60 2.88 -19.14 1.87
C SER A 60 1.51 -18.98 2.53
N GLY A 61 0.45 -19.60 1.97
CA GLY A 61 -0.93 -19.39 2.39
C GLY A 61 -1.58 -18.15 1.78
N TYR A 62 -0.86 -17.38 0.96
CA TYR A 62 -1.45 -16.37 0.09
C TYR A 62 -2.10 -17.04 -1.13
N PRO A 63 -3.25 -16.54 -1.64
CA PRO A 63 -3.88 -17.10 -2.83
C PRO A 63 -2.94 -17.05 -4.07
N HIS A 64 -3.39 -17.70 -5.15
CA HIS A 64 -2.76 -17.68 -6.48
C HIS A 64 -1.62 -18.67 -6.74
N GLY A 65 -1.40 -19.66 -5.87
CA GLY A 65 -0.53 -20.81 -6.17
C GLY A 65 0.90 -20.41 -6.53
N GLU A 66 1.42 -20.82 -7.70
CA GLU A 66 2.78 -20.46 -8.15
C GLU A 66 3.00 -18.94 -8.29
N ASP A 67 1.93 -18.17 -8.44
CA ASP A 67 1.95 -16.72 -8.58
C ASP A 67 1.93 -15.98 -7.23
N GLN A 68 1.87 -16.71 -6.12
CA GLN A 68 1.63 -16.13 -4.79
C GLN A 68 2.66 -15.06 -4.41
N PHE A 69 3.95 -15.25 -4.67
CA PHE A 69 4.99 -14.32 -4.22
C PHE A 69 4.96 -12.99 -4.97
N ILE A 70 4.76 -13.02 -6.30
CA ILE A 70 4.61 -11.79 -7.06
C ILE A 70 3.27 -11.12 -6.75
N SER A 71 2.23 -11.89 -6.45
CA SER A 71 0.91 -11.37 -6.05
C SER A 71 0.93 -10.72 -4.66
N ILE A 72 1.67 -11.28 -3.69
CA ILE A 72 1.95 -10.64 -2.39
C ILE A 72 2.62 -9.29 -2.61
N THR A 73 3.66 -9.28 -3.44
CA THR A 73 4.42 -8.05 -3.74
C THR A 73 3.52 -7.01 -4.42
N ALA A 74 2.70 -7.44 -5.37
CA ALA A 74 1.71 -6.57 -6.03
C ALA A 74 0.70 -5.98 -5.04
N ALA A 75 0.18 -6.79 -4.11
CA ALA A 75 -0.74 -6.33 -3.09
C ALA A 75 -0.10 -5.32 -2.12
N GLY A 76 1.17 -5.53 -1.76
CA GLY A 76 1.94 -4.56 -0.96
C GLY A 76 2.03 -3.19 -1.65
N TRP A 77 2.48 -3.15 -2.91
CA TRP A 77 2.56 -1.90 -3.67
C TRP A 77 1.19 -1.28 -3.94
N ALA A 78 0.18 -2.09 -4.28
CA ALA A 78 -1.19 -1.60 -4.49
C ALA A 78 -1.73 -0.92 -3.22
N THR A 79 -1.48 -1.53 -2.06
CA THR A 79 -1.85 -0.95 -0.76
C THR A 79 -1.14 0.39 -0.52
N MET A 80 0.17 0.48 -0.82
CA MET A 80 0.92 1.73 -0.69
C MET A 80 0.35 2.83 -1.59
N ALA A 81 0.13 2.55 -2.87
CA ALA A 81 -0.43 3.53 -3.81
C ALA A 81 -1.84 3.99 -3.40
N LEU A 82 -2.69 3.08 -2.91
CA LEU A 82 -4.01 3.44 -2.38
C LEU A 82 -3.91 4.30 -1.11
N ALA A 83 -2.96 3.98 -0.21
CA ALA A 83 -2.76 4.73 1.04
C ALA A 83 -2.25 6.15 0.80
N GLU A 84 -1.39 6.37 -0.19
CA GLU A 84 -0.90 7.70 -0.59
C GLU A 84 -2.04 8.64 -1.01
N ALA A 85 -3.12 8.09 -1.54
CA ALA A 85 -4.29 8.85 -1.96
C ALA A 85 -5.28 9.18 -0.82
N LEU A 86 -5.07 8.64 0.38
CA LEU A 86 -5.92 8.95 1.52
C LEU A 86 -5.69 10.41 1.99
N PRO A 87 -6.72 11.08 2.53
CA PRO A 87 -6.52 12.36 3.19
C PRO A 87 -5.46 12.24 4.29
N ARG A 88 -4.58 13.24 4.42
CA ARG A 88 -3.65 13.28 5.55
C ARG A 88 -4.46 13.23 6.84
N ALA A 89 -4.18 12.22 7.67
CA ALA A 89 -4.74 12.16 8.99
C ALA A 89 -4.34 13.44 9.73
N THR A 90 -5.33 14.23 10.16
CA THR A 90 -5.09 15.27 11.15
C THR A 90 -4.68 14.54 12.41
N HIS A 91 -3.38 14.50 12.72
CA HIS A 91 -2.93 14.15 14.05
C HIS A 91 -3.58 15.19 14.99
N ALA A 92 -4.66 14.79 15.66
CA ALA A 92 -5.17 15.55 16.79
C ALA A 92 -4.02 15.57 17.79
N GLU A 93 -3.41 16.75 17.95
CA GLU A 93 -2.30 17.00 18.84
C GLU A 93 -2.69 16.56 20.24
N THR A 94 -2.27 15.35 20.64
CA THR A 94 -2.44 14.87 22.00
C THR A 94 -1.50 15.68 22.88
N ASN A 95 -1.96 16.87 23.29
CA ASN A 95 -1.31 17.70 24.27
C ASN A 95 -1.18 16.89 25.58
N PRO A 96 0.03 16.48 26.01
CA PRO A 96 0.18 15.85 27.31
C PRO A 96 -0.10 16.92 28.37
N ARG A 97 -1.24 16.80 29.07
CA ARG A 97 -1.62 17.73 30.15
C ARG A 97 -0.43 17.92 31.10
N PRO A 98 -0.05 19.17 31.45
CA PRO A 98 1.06 19.40 32.36
C PRO A 98 0.73 18.74 33.70
N HIS A 99 1.61 17.85 34.14
CA HIS A 99 1.50 17.23 35.46
C HIS A 99 1.55 18.32 36.52
N SER A 100 0.41 18.63 37.12
CA SER A 100 0.35 19.49 38.30
C SER A 100 1.12 18.80 39.42
N ARG A 101 2.36 19.26 39.65
CA ARG A 101 3.19 18.85 40.78
C ARG A 101 2.43 19.21 42.06
N ARG A 102 1.78 18.24 42.72
CA ARG A 102 1.23 18.44 44.07
C ARG A 102 2.42 18.81 44.96
N LYS A 103 2.38 20.02 45.51
CA LYS A 103 3.21 20.35 46.67
C LYS A 103 2.59 19.59 47.85
N GLU A 104 3.27 18.55 48.30
CA GLU A 104 3.02 18.02 49.64
C GLU A 104 3.61 19.03 50.64
N THR A 105 2.71 19.75 51.29
CA THR A 105 3.00 20.52 52.50
C THR A 105 2.44 19.77 53.69
N GLY A 106 3.33 19.39 54.61
CA GLY A 106 3.09 19.38 56.05
C GLY A 106 2.57 18.08 56.67
N GLY A 107 3.32 17.60 57.67
CA GLY A 107 2.97 16.53 58.61
C GLY A 107 4.20 16.03 59.34
#